data_AF-A0A6B3H2H7-F1
#
_entry.id   AF-A0A6B3H2H7-F1
#
_cell.length_a   1.000
_cell.length_b   1.000
_cell.length_c   1.000
_cell.angle_alpha   90.00
_cell.angle_beta   90.00
_cell.angle_gamma   90.00
#
_symmetry.space_group_name_H-M   'P 1'
#
loop_
_entity.id
_entity.type
_entity.pdbx_description
1 polymer ?
#
loop_
_entity_poly.entity_id
_entity_poly.type
_entity_poly.pdbx_seq_one_letter_code
_entity_poly.pdbx_strand_id
1 'polypeptide(L)'
;TAGRDFVPEARALGRATAEVHTALAAALPTPALHGTQTRQLIGRMTQRLEAAAQAVPALTPYVPALRTAFDAVTALGHRGGGWAQQRVHGDLHLGQALRSPDGFWSLIDFEGEPARPLDERRRPAPPVRDVAGMLRSFDYAAR
;
A
#
# COMPACT_ATOMS: atom_id res chain seq x y z
N THR A 1 14.62 8.22 -26.68
CA THR A 1 14.74 6.89 -26.05
C THR A 1 13.69 6.00 -26.67
N ALA A 2 14.08 5.00 -27.46
CA ALA A 2 13.09 4.10 -28.08
C ALA A 2 12.29 3.41 -26.96
N GLY A 3 10.97 3.65 -26.94
CA GLY A 3 10.05 3.17 -25.92
C GLY A 3 10.04 1.65 -25.89
N ARG A 4 10.90 1.07 -25.05
CA ARG A 4 10.81 -0.33 -24.70
C ARG A 4 9.51 -0.52 -23.92
N ASP A 5 8.75 -1.53 -24.31
CA ASP A 5 7.59 -1.97 -23.56
C ASP A 5 8.02 -2.30 -22.12
N PHE A 6 7.48 -1.56 -21.15
CA PHE A 6 7.76 -1.77 -19.73
C PHE A 6 6.83 -2.82 -19.11
N VAL A 7 5.81 -3.30 -19.83
CA VAL A 7 4.87 -4.29 -19.31
C VAL A 7 5.56 -5.58 -18.83
N PRO A 8 6.56 -6.16 -19.54
CA PRO A 8 7.30 -7.32 -19.03
C PRO A 8 8.02 -7.04 -17.70
N GLU A 9 8.60 -5.85 -17.56
CA GLU A 9 9.30 -5.41 -16.35
C GLU A 9 8.34 -5.17 -15.19
N ALA A 10 7.20 -4.53 -15.45
CA ALA A 10 6.14 -4.35 -14.46
C ALA A 10 5.62 -5.70 -13.95
N ARG A 11 5.47 -6.71 -14.83
CA ARG A 11 5.10 -8.07 -14.43
C ARG A 11 6.18 -8.73 -13.58
N ALA A 12 7.45 -8.56 -13.92
CA ALA A 12 8.57 -9.10 -13.15
C ALA A 12 8.65 -8.47 -11.75
N LEU A 13 8.51 -7.14 -11.66
CA LEU A 13 8.46 -6.42 -10.39
C LEU A 13 7.24 -6.84 -9.54
N GLY A 14 6.09 -7.09 -10.17
CA GLY A 14 4.92 -7.65 -9.49
C GLY A 14 5.19 -9.04 -8.88
N ARG A 15 5.93 -9.91 -9.60
CA ARG A 15 6.36 -11.21 -9.05
C ARG A 15 7.32 -11.05 -7.87
N ALA A 16 8.34 -10.20 -7.99
CA ALA A 16 9.27 -9.94 -6.90
C ALA A 16 8.57 -9.39 -5.64
N THR A 17 7.58 -8.51 -5.82
CA THR A 17 6.74 -8.01 -4.73
C THR A 17 5.95 -9.13 -4.05
N ALA A 18 5.33 -10.01 -4.84
CA ALA A 18 4.59 -11.15 -4.32
C ALA A 18 5.51 -12.15 -3.58
N GLU A 19 6.69 -12.44 -4.11
CA GLU A 19 7.69 -13.31 -3.47
C GLU A 19 8.11 -12.78 -2.10
N VAL A 20 8.41 -11.48 -2.00
CA VAL A 20 8.69 -10.81 -0.72
C VAL A 20 7.51 -10.91 0.23
N HIS A 21 6.28 -10.64 -0.24
CA HIS A 21 5.09 -10.73 0.60
C HIS A 21 4.84 -12.15 1.11
N THR A 22 5.02 -13.17 0.27
CA THR A 22 4.89 -14.58 0.66
C THR A 22 5.96 -14.97 1.66
N ALA A 23 7.22 -14.56 1.45
CA ALA A 23 8.31 -14.82 2.39
C ALA A 23 8.06 -14.17 3.77
N LEU A 24 7.60 -12.92 3.79
CA LEU A 24 7.26 -12.22 5.02
C LEU A 24 6.08 -12.88 5.75
N ALA A 25 5.04 -13.31 5.02
CA ALA A 25 3.90 -14.01 5.59
C ALA A 25 4.27 -15.40 6.16
N ALA A 26 5.23 -16.09 5.53
CA ALA A 26 5.72 -17.38 6.01
C ALA A 26 6.60 -17.23 7.26
N ALA A 27 7.38 -16.16 7.35
CA ALA A 27 8.35 -15.95 8.44
C ALA A 27 7.77 -15.20 9.65
N LEU A 28 6.69 -14.43 9.49
CA LEU A 28 6.20 -13.49 10.50
C LEU A 28 4.68 -13.60 10.68
N PRO A 29 4.12 -13.18 11.85
CA PRO A 29 2.70 -13.33 12.12
C PRO A 29 1.79 -12.63 11.09
N THR A 30 0.70 -13.30 10.74
CA THR A 30 -0.35 -12.78 9.84
C THR A 30 -1.68 -12.59 10.58
N PRO A 31 -1.81 -11.57 11.45
CA PRO A 31 -3.04 -11.38 12.20
C PRO A 31 -4.19 -10.96 11.27
N ALA A 32 -5.41 -11.35 11.63
CA ALA A 32 -6.60 -10.85 10.95
C ALA A 32 -6.91 -9.41 11.41
N LEU A 33 -7.30 -8.56 10.45
CA LEU A 33 -7.90 -7.25 10.69
C LEU A 33 -9.40 -7.45 10.93
N HIS A 34 -9.82 -7.32 12.18
CA HIS A 34 -11.21 -7.53 12.59
C HIS A 34 -12.04 -6.24 12.47
N GLY A 35 -13.37 -6.35 12.51
CA GLY A 35 -14.29 -5.23 12.27
C GLY A 35 -13.99 -3.95 13.08
N THR A 36 -13.62 -4.06 14.36
CA THR A 36 -13.26 -2.88 15.18
C THR A 36 -11.97 -2.22 14.67
N GLN A 37 -10.96 -3.01 14.30
CA GLN A 37 -9.69 -2.50 13.77
C GLN A 37 -9.89 -1.89 12.37
N THR A 38 -10.75 -2.49 11.54
CA THR A 38 -11.16 -1.94 10.25
C THR A 38 -11.82 -0.57 10.42
N ARG A 39 -12.78 -0.43 11.35
CA ARG A 39 -13.42 0.86 11.64
C ARG A 39 -12.40 1.92 12.10
N GLN A 40 -11.45 1.55 12.95
CA GLN A 40 -10.39 2.46 13.39
C GLN A 40 -9.48 2.89 12.23
N LEU A 41 -9.11 1.95 11.34
CA LEU A 41 -8.32 2.26 10.15
C LEU A 41 -9.06 3.25 9.24
N ILE A 42 -10.33 2.98 8.94
CA ILE A 42 -11.15 3.84 8.10
C ILE A 42 -11.36 5.21 8.75
N GLY A 43 -11.60 5.29 10.06
CA GLY A 43 -11.69 6.55 10.79
C GLY A 43 -10.43 7.41 10.62
N ARG A 44 -9.23 6.82 10.72
CA ARG A 44 -7.97 7.54 10.46
C ARG A 44 -7.83 7.99 9.00
N MET A 45 -8.29 7.18 8.04
CA MET A 45 -8.28 7.55 6.61
C MET A 45 -9.22 8.73 6.34
N THR A 46 -10.41 8.73 6.93
CA THR A 46 -11.38 9.83 6.83
C THR A 46 -10.82 11.11 7.45
N GLN A 47 -10.22 11.05 8.64
CA GLN A 47 -9.58 12.21 9.27
C GLN A 47 -8.46 12.80 8.40
N ARG A 48 -7.63 11.94 7.81
CA ARG A 48 -6.55 12.38 6.90
C ARG A 48 -7.10 13.00 5.61
N LEU A 49 -8.21 12.48 5.07
CA LEU A 49 -8.89 13.05 3.93
C LEU A 49 -9.46 14.44 4.23
N GLU A 50 -10.13 14.60 5.38
CA GLU A 50 -10.67 15.89 5.83
C GLU A 50 -9.57 16.93 6.00
N ALA A 51 -8.49 16.57 6.69
CA ALA A 51 -7.34 17.45 6.88
C ALA A 51 -6.69 17.84 5.53
N ALA A 52 -6.57 16.89 4.59
CA ALA A 52 -6.03 17.17 3.26
C ALA A 52 -6.94 18.11 2.46
N ALA A 53 -8.26 17.93 2.51
CA ALA A 53 -9.21 18.81 1.83
C ALA A 53 -9.24 20.22 2.44
N GLN A 54 -9.04 20.33 3.75
CA GLN A 54 -8.90 21.62 4.42
C GLN A 54 -7.62 22.36 3.98
N ALA A 55 -6.51 21.65 3.86
CA ALA A 55 -5.23 22.24 3.43
C ALA A 55 -5.20 22.54 1.92
N VAL A 56 -5.89 21.73 1.11
CA VAL A 56 -5.94 21.85 -0.35
C VAL A 56 -7.41 21.86 -0.78
N PRO A 57 -8.07 23.03 -0.81
CA PRO A 57 -9.50 23.14 -1.11
C PRO A 57 -9.93 22.52 -2.45
N ALA A 58 -9.01 22.44 -3.42
CA ALA A 58 -9.22 21.75 -4.69
C ALA A 58 -9.56 20.25 -4.55
N LEU A 59 -9.29 19.64 -3.39
CA LEU A 59 -9.65 18.26 -3.11
C LEU A 59 -11.12 18.07 -2.66
N THR A 60 -11.81 19.16 -2.28
CA THR A 60 -13.19 19.12 -1.75
C THR A 60 -14.18 18.36 -2.64
N PRO A 61 -14.18 18.53 -3.97
CA PRO A 61 -15.11 17.82 -4.84
C PRO A 61 -14.96 16.29 -4.81
N TYR A 62 -13.79 15.76 -4.42
CA TYR A 62 -13.52 14.32 -4.38
C TYR A 62 -13.87 13.67 -3.03
N VAL A 63 -14.08 14.48 -1.98
CA VAL A 63 -14.34 13.98 -0.62
C VAL A 63 -15.55 13.05 -0.54
N PRO A 64 -16.72 13.36 -1.15
CA PRO A 64 -17.89 12.48 -1.06
C PRO A 64 -17.63 11.08 -1.63
N ALA A 65 -17.02 11.00 -2.81
CA ALA A 65 -16.73 9.71 -3.46
C ALA A 65 -15.71 8.87 -2.67
N LEU A 66 -14.67 9.52 -2.11
CA LEU A 66 -13.69 8.84 -1.27
C LEU A 66 -14.29 8.33 0.04
N ARG A 67 -15.21 9.08 0.66
CA ARG A 67 -15.96 8.60 1.84
C ARG A 67 -16.78 7.35 1.51
N THR A 68 -17.53 7.37 0.40
CA THR A 68 -18.28 6.19 -0.05
C THR A 68 -17.38 4.97 -0.25
N ALA A 69 -16.19 5.15 -0.83
CA ALA A 69 -15.22 4.07 -0.98
C ALA A 69 -14.72 3.53 0.38
N PHE A 70 -14.46 4.41 1.34
CA PHE A 70 -14.02 4.02 2.68
C PHE A 70 -15.12 3.29 3.47
N ASP A 71 -16.38 3.73 3.34
CA ASP A 71 -17.53 3.08 3.97
C ASP A 71 -17.77 1.67 3.40
N ALA A 72 -17.56 1.48 2.11
CA ALA A 72 -17.65 0.16 1.47
C ALA A 72 -16.63 -0.84 2.05
N VAL A 73 -15.41 -0.40 2.35
CA VAL A 73 -14.39 -1.23 3.01
C VAL A 73 -14.82 -1.61 4.44
N THR A 74 -15.43 -0.68 5.17
CA THR A 74 -16.01 -0.97 6.49
C THR A 74 -17.08 -2.04 6.39
N ALA A 75 -18.04 -1.90 5.48
CA ALA A 75 -19.13 -2.86 5.28
C ALA A 75 -18.62 -4.27 4.91
N LEU A 76 -17.59 -4.36 4.07
CA LEU A 76 -16.95 -5.63 3.73
C LEU A 76 -16.32 -6.31 4.95
N GLY A 77 -15.61 -5.56 5.80
CA GLY A 77 -14.99 -6.09 7.02
C GLY A 77 -15.97 -6.56 8.09
N HIS A 78 -17.25 -6.20 7.98
CA HIS A 78 -18.32 -6.65 8.88
C HIS A 78 -18.91 -8.02 8.52
N ARG A 79 -18.71 -8.52 7.30
CA ARG A 79 -19.30 -9.79 6.81
C ARG A 79 -18.54 -11.05 7.26
N GLY A 80 -17.83 -11.00 8.38
CA GLY A 80 -17.23 -12.17 9.03
C GLY A 80 -15.87 -12.64 8.48
N GLY A 81 -15.37 -12.04 7.39
CA GLY A 81 -14.00 -12.26 6.91
C GLY A 81 -13.07 -11.17 7.44
N GLY A 82 -12.26 -11.46 8.45
CA GLY A 82 -11.14 -10.58 8.78
C GLY A 82 -10.16 -10.52 7.60
N TRP A 83 -9.59 -9.35 7.32
CA TRP A 83 -8.59 -9.21 6.25
C TRP A 83 -7.24 -9.67 6.74
N ALA A 84 -6.51 -10.47 5.96
CA ALA A 84 -5.14 -10.82 6.31
C ALA A 84 -4.26 -9.56 6.37
N GLN A 85 -3.62 -9.35 7.51
CA GLN A 85 -2.50 -8.42 7.63
C GLN A 85 -1.22 -9.23 7.73
N GLN A 86 -0.11 -8.62 7.33
CA GLN A 86 1.22 -9.19 7.48
C GLN A 86 2.24 -8.07 7.61
N ARG A 87 3.49 -8.43 7.88
CA ARG A 87 4.59 -7.48 7.67
C ARG A 87 4.70 -7.19 6.18
N VAL A 88 4.83 -5.91 5.86
CA VAL A 88 4.92 -5.36 4.50
C VAL A 88 6.12 -4.42 4.45
N HIS A 89 6.49 -3.96 3.25
CA HIS A 89 7.51 -2.92 3.10
C HIS A 89 7.05 -1.60 3.73
N GLY A 90 5.77 -1.24 3.54
CA GLY A 90 5.14 -0.09 4.20
C GLY A 90 5.39 1.25 3.53
N ASP A 91 6.33 1.33 2.59
CA ASP A 91 6.67 2.52 1.78
C ASP A 91 7.18 2.12 0.39
N LEU A 92 6.57 1.10 -0.21
CA LEU A 92 7.03 0.56 -1.49
C LEU A 92 6.66 1.50 -2.66
N HIS A 93 7.67 1.88 -3.45
CA HIS A 93 7.54 2.63 -4.71
C HIS A 93 8.72 2.30 -5.65
N LEU A 94 8.72 2.82 -6.89
CA LEU A 94 9.75 2.48 -7.89
C LEU A 94 11.18 2.82 -7.44
N GLY A 95 11.35 3.90 -6.68
CA GLY A 95 12.63 4.27 -6.07
C GLY A 95 13.20 3.24 -5.08
N GLN A 96 12.37 2.31 -4.58
CA GLN A 96 12.77 1.23 -3.68
C GLN A 96 12.90 -0.12 -4.40
N ALA A 97 12.89 -0.12 -5.73
CA ALA A 97 13.05 -1.30 -6.55
C ALA A 97 14.30 -1.17 -7.44
N LEU A 98 15.23 -2.10 -7.29
CA LEU A 98 16.45 -2.16 -8.07
C LEU A 98 16.40 -3.34 -9.05
N ARG A 99 16.74 -3.08 -10.32
CA ARG A 99 16.89 -4.11 -11.36
C ARG A 99 18.36 -4.38 -11.61
N SER A 100 18.81 -5.61 -11.39
CA SER A 100 20.17 -6.02 -11.70
C SER A 100 20.36 -6.32 -13.21
N PRO A 101 21.61 -6.39 -13.70
CA PRO A 101 21.90 -6.66 -15.12
C PRO A 101 21.36 -8.01 -15.63
N ASP A 102 21.28 -9.01 -14.75
CA ASP A 102 20.70 -10.34 -15.01
C ASP A 102 19.17 -10.35 -15.04
N GLY A 103 18.51 -9.21 -14.79
CA GLY A 103 17.06 -9.05 -14.85
C GLY A 103 16.34 -9.35 -13.54
N PHE A 104 17.05 -9.63 -12.46
CA PHE A 104 16.44 -9.81 -11.14
C PHE A 104 16.01 -8.47 -10.52
N TRP A 105 14.90 -8.50 -9.78
CA TRP A 105 14.36 -7.33 -9.09
C TRP A 105 14.52 -7.50 -7.58
N SER A 106 15.19 -6.55 -6.95
CA SER A 106 15.36 -6.48 -5.50
C SER A 106 14.56 -5.32 -4.93
N LEU A 107 13.85 -5.57 -3.83
CA LEU A 107 13.24 -4.52 -3.02
C LEU A 107 14.21 -4.14 -1.89
N ILE A 108 14.36 -2.85 -1.62
CA ILE A 108 15.29 -2.30 -0.63
C ILE A 108 14.54 -1.44 0.39
N ASP A 109 15.22 -0.98 1.45
CA ASP A 109 14.67 0.00 2.40
C ASP A 109 13.37 -0.42 3.12
N PHE A 110 13.43 -1.58 3.81
CA PHE A 110 12.32 -2.13 4.61
C PHE A 110 12.11 -1.41 5.95
N GLU A 111 12.62 -0.19 6.10
CA GLU A 111 12.40 0.55 7.32
C GLU A 111 10.94 1.04 7.43
N GLY A 112 10.24 1.22 6.31
CA GLY A 112 8.87 1.76 6.23
C GLY A 112 8.83 3.29 6.24
N GLU A 113 7.64 3.89 6.24
CA GLU A 113 7.46 5.36 6.05
C GLU A 113 8.23 6.17 7.11
N PRO A 114 9.28 6.96 6.74
CA PRO A 114 10.18 7.62 7.69
C PRO A 114 9.50 8.60 8.63
N ALA A 115 8.40 9.21 8.19
CA ALA A 115 7.62 10.17 8.98
C ALA A 115 6.80 9.51 10.10
N ARG A 116 6.73 8.17 10.16
CA ARG A 116 5.96 7.45 11.20
C ARG A 116 6.84 7.01 12.37
N PRO A 117 6.30 6.97 13.60
CA PRO A 117 6.95 6.33 14.74
C PRO A 117 7.36 4.87 14.46
N LEU A 118 8.45 4.42 15.10
CA LEU A 118 8.99 3.07 14.90
C LEU A 118 7.99 1.95 15.22
N ASP A 119 7.16 2.14 16.25
CA ASP A 119 6.12 1.17 16.62
C ASP A 119 5.04 1.07 15.53
N GLU A 120 4.73 2.16 14.82
CA GLU A 120 3.83 2.14 13.67
C GLU A 120 4.44 1.51 12.43
N ARG A 121 5.73 1.78 12.15
CA ARG A 121 6.46 1.21 11.01
C ARG A 121 6.52 -0.33 11.08
N ARG A 122 6.51 -0.90 12.29
CA ARG A 122 6.58 -2.35 12.52
C ARG A 122 5.21 -3.05 12.54
N ARG A 123 4.10 -2.32 12.53
CA ARG A 123 2.75 -2.93 12.60
C ARG A 123 2.42 -3.68 11.31
N PRO A 124 1.75 -4.85 11.40
CA PRO A 124 1.19 -5.51 10.24
C PRO A 124 0.19 -4.62 9.48
N ALA A 125 0.18 -4.73 8.16
CA ALA A 125 -0.76 -4.05 7.29
C ALA A 125 -1.24 -4.99 6.18
N PRO A 126 -2.37 -4.67 5.51
CA PRO A 126 -2.78 -5.39 4.31
C PRO A 126 -1.72 -5.27 3.20
N PRO A 127 -1.33 -6.36 2.51
CA PRO A 127 -0.37 -6.32 1.40
C PRO A 127 -0.72 -5.33 0.29
N VAL A 128 -2.01 -5.10 0.08
CA VAL A 128 -2.54 -4.12 -0.89
C VAL A 128 -2.04 -2.70 -0.65
N ARG A 129 -1.52 -2.37 0.55
CA ARG A 129 -0.85 -1.10 0.83
C ARG A 129 0.39 -0.91 -0.06
N ASP A 130 1.24 -1.93 -0.14
CA ASP A 130 2.46 -1.88 -0.96
C ASP A 130 2.11 -1.85 -2.45
N VAL A 131 1.10 -2.64 -2.85
CA VAL A 131 0.58 -2.64 -4.23
C VAL A 131 0.07 -1.25 -4.62
N ALA A 132 -0.71 -0.59 -3.76
CA ALA A 132 -1.19 0.76 -3.99
C ALA A 132 -0.03 1.78 -4.07
N GLY A 133 1.02 1.60 -3.25
CA GLY A 133 2.25 2.40 -3.33
C GLY A 133 2.92 2.31 -4.70
N MET A 134 3.11 1.10 -5.20
CA MET A 134 3.71 0.86 -6.52
C MET A 134 2.83 1.41 -7.66
N LEU A 135 1.51 1.19 -7.63
CA LEU A 135 0.58 1.73 -8.62
C LEU A 135 0.61 3.27 -8.68
N ARG A 136 0.65 3.94 -7.53
CA ARG A 136 0.84 5.40 -7.50
C ARG A 136 2.20 5.81 -8.06
N SER A 137 3.25 5.03 -7.78
CA SER A 137 4.58 5.31 -8.31
C SER A 137 4.62 5.25 -9.83
N PHE A 138 3.86 4.34 -10.46
CA PHE A 138 3.70 4.32 -11.91
C PHE A 138 2.97 5.55 -12.44
N ASP A 139 1.88 5.98 -11.79
CA ASP A 139 1.18 7.23 -12.17
C ASP A 139 2.13 8.43 -12.12
N TYR A 140 2.96 8.54 -11.08
CA TYR A 140 3.96 9.62 -10.99
C TYR A 140 5.06 9.51 -12.05
N ALA A 141 5.55 8.31 -12.35
CA ALA A 141 6.62 8.10 -13.33
C ALA A 141 6.16 8.31 -14.78
N ALA A 142 4.85 8.19 -15.04
CA ALA A 142 4.26 8.44 -16.36
C ALA A 142 3.96 9.92 -16.63
N ARG A 143 4.09 10.80 -15.61
CA ARG A 143 3.88 12.24 -15.72
C ARG A 143 5.12 12.97 -16.22
#